data_AF-A0AA86RGD8-F1
#
_entry.id   AF-A0AA86RGD8-F1
#
_cell.length_a   1.000
_cell.length_b   1.000
_cell.length_c   1.000
_cell.angle_alpha   90.00
_cell.angle_beta   90.00
_cell.angle_gamma   90.00
#
_symmetry.space_group_name_H-M   'P 1'
#
loop_
_entity.id
_entity.type
_entity.pdbx_description
1 polymer ?
#
loop_
_entity_poly.entity_id
_entity_poly.type
_entity_poly.pdbx_seq_one_letter_code
_entity_poly.pdbx_strand_id
1 'polypeptide(L)'
;MFQKIGLVINKDKCEGTDPSSGNTTGVIEFLGQNIGINSEPIAVQIQKQLQTRIKALQKYDIPKFYQYLIFKQCIIPSANYGPFLEASITETQLADAKDKYDYIDIMLAEAMEEILESDLATKDLLDVMILSKDDGGLDLITPGAYSIQ
;
A
#
# COMPACT_ATOMS: atom_id res chain seq x y z
N MET A 1 15.49 -33.44 -4.44
CA MET A 1 14.78 -33.53 -3.14
C MET A 1 13.27 -33.27 -3.30
N PHE A 2 12.84 -32.22 -4.03
CA PHE A 2 11.42 -31.91 -4.28
C PHE A 2 10.66 -32.90 -5.18
N GLN A 3 11.30 -33.51 -6.18
CA GLN A 3 10.66 -34.53 -7.01
C GLN A 3 10.20 -35.77 -6.23
N LYS A 4 10.81 -36.07 -5.08
CA LYS A 4 10.42 -37.21 -4.22
C LYS A 4 9.06 -37.01 -3.54
N ILE A 5 8.57 -35.77 -3.47
CA ILE A 5 7.23 -35.41 -2.98
C ILE A 5 6.30 -34.94 -4.12
N GLY A 6 6.66 -35.21 -5.38
CA GLY A 6 5.82 -34.89 -6.53
C GLY A 6 5.79 -33.41 -6.93
N LEU A 7 6.69 -32.58 -6.41
CA LEU A 7 6.77 -31.16 -6.75
C LEU A 7 7.90 -30.87 -7.74
N VAL A 8 7.66 -29.91 -8.64
CA VAL A 8 8.62 -29.41 -9.62
C VAL A 8 8.89 -27.94 -9.33
N ILE A 9 10.17 -27.54 -9.32
CA ILE A 9 10.58 -26.15 -9.14
C ILE A 9 10.33 -25.39 -10.45
N ASN A 10 9.68 -24.23 -10.35
CA ASN A 10 9.61 -23.29 -11.46
C ASN A 10 10.95 -22.54 -11.56
N LYS A 11 11.80 -22.95 -12.50
CA LYS A 11 13.14 -22.37 -12.68
C LYS A 11 13.10 -20.90 -13.10
N ASP A 12 12.00 -20.45 -13.71
CA ASP A 12 11.85 -19.06 -14.14
C ASP A 12 11.56 -18.12 -12.96
N LYS A 13 11.08 -18.65 -11.83
CA LYS A 13 10.78 -17.88 -10.61
C LYS A 13 11.78 -18.12 -9.48
N CYS A 14 12.65 -19.11 -9.61
CA CYS A 14 13.61 -19.50 -8.58
C CYS A 14 15.02 -19.14 -9.04
N GLU A 15 15.46 -17.95 -8.65
CA GLU A 15 16.84 -17.49 -8.84
C GLU A 15 17.57 -17.38 -7.50
N GLY A 16 18.89 -17.55 -7.53
CA GLY A 16 19.73 -17.20 -6.39
C GLY A 16 19.85 -15.67 -6.28
N THR A 17 20.04 -15.18 -5.05
CA THR A 17 20.26 -13.76 -4.75
C THR A 17 21.72 -13.34 -4.87
N ASP A 18 22.63 -14.26 -5.22
CA ASP A 18 24.06 -14.01 -5.20
C ASP A 18 24.58 -13.59 -6.60
N PRO A 19 25.64 -12.77 -6.70
CA PRO A 19 26.13 -12.32 -8.00
C PRO A 19 26.57 -13.46 -8.95
N SER A 20 26.91 -14.63 -8.42
CA SER A 20 27.31 -15.79 -9.22
C SER A 20 26.13 -16.62 -9.74
N SER A 21 24.90 -16.37 -9.28
CA SER A 21 23.68 -17.04 -9.78
C SER A 21 23.04 -16.36 -11.00
N GLY A 22 23.69 -15.34 -11.57
CA GLY A 22 23.20 -14.61 -12.74
C GLY A 22 22.23 -13.46 -12.41
N ASN A 23 21.90 -13.24 -11.13
CA ASN A 23 21.23 -12.03 -10.67
C ASN A 23 22.30 -10.94 -10.44
N THR A 24 22.37 -9.98 -11.37
CA THR A 24 23.36 -8.90 -11.36
C THR A 24 22.98 -7.73 -10.44
N THR A 25 21.74 -7.67 -9.96
CA THR A 25 21.24 -6.58 -9.11
C THR A 25 21.33 -6.93 -7.62
N GLY A 26 21.31 -8.22 -7.27
CA GLY A 26 21.21 -8.68 -5.89
C GLY A 26 19.89 -8.29 -5.21
N VAL A 27 18.87 -7.95 -6.01
CA VAL A 27 17.53 -7.57 -5.55
C VAL A 27 16.55 -8.67 -5.93
N ILE A 28 15.70 -9.08 -4.98
CA ILE A 28 14.58 -10.00 -5.21
C ILE A 28 13.28 -9.40 -4.71
N GLU A 29 12.15 -9.74 -5.33
CA GLU A 29 10.83 -9.43 -4.81
C GLU A 29 10.36 -10.55 -3.87
N PHE A 30 10.06 -10.21 -2.62
CA PHE A 30 9.51 -11.13 -1.64
C PHE A 30 8.30 -10.48 -0.96
N LEU A 31 7.15 -11.15 -1.05
CA LEU A 31 5.86 -10.65 -0.52
C LEU A 31 5.49 -9.24 -1.01
N GLY A 32 5.91 -8.86 -2.22
CA GLY A 32 5.66 -7.54 -2.79
C GLY A 32 6.68 -6.47 -2.39
N GLN A 33 7.70 -6.82 -1.61
CA GLN A 33 8.80 -5.92 -1.25
C GLN A 33 10.06 -6.29 -2.02
N ASN A 34 10.75 -5.29 -2.56
CA ASN A 34 12.10 -5.49 -3.09
C ASN A 34 13.07 -5.62 -1.91
N ILE A 35 13.86 -6.68 -1.84
CA ILE A 35 14.88 -6.93 -0.81
C ILE A 35 16.25 -6.93 -1.48
N GLY A 36 17.16 -6.03 -1.05
CA GLY A 36 18.52 -5.92 -1.59
C GLY A 36 19.21 -4.62 -1.16
N ILE A 37 20.42 -4.36 -1.68
CA ILE A 37 21.30 -3.23 -1.25
C ILE A 37 20.68 -1.84 -1.53
N ASN A 38 19.71 -1.74 -2.45
CA ASN A 38 19.02 -0.50 -2.81
C ASN A 38 17.49 -0.69 -2.87
N SER A 39 16.91 -1.48 -1.95
CA SER A 39 15.46 -1.69 -1.93
C SER A 39 14.70 -0.37 -1.71
N GLU A 40 13.82 -0.01 -2.64
CA GLU A 40 12.83 1.03 -2.42
C GLU A 40 11.78 0.60 -1.40
N PRO A 41 11.20 1.54 -0.64
CA PRO A 41 10.03 1.27 0.18
C PRO A 41 8.86 0.71 -0.65
N ILE A 42 8.18 -0.31 -0.12
CA ILE A 42 6.96 -0.92 -0.67
C ILE A 42 5.85 0.12 -0.87
N ALA A 43 5.88 1.21 -0.09
CA ALA A 43 4.99 2.35 -0.24
C ALA A 43 4.93 2.86 -1.69
N VAL A 44 6.05 2.86 -2.43
CA VAL A 44 6.08 3.29 -3.84
C VAL A 44 5.26 2.35 -4.74
N GLN A 45 5.34 1.04 -4.51
CA GLN A 45 4.56 0.05 -5.24
C GLN A 45 3.08 0.14 -4.88
N ILE A 46 2.77 0.34 -3.59
CA ILE A 46 1.41 0.55 -3.09
C ILE A 46 0.79 1.78 -3.74
N GLN A 47 1.50 2.91 -3.80
CA GLN A 47 1.02 4.14 -4.46
C GLN A 47 0.56 3.88 -5.89
N LYS A 48 1.39 3.20 -6.71
CA LYS A 48 1.05 2.88 -8.11
C LYS A 48 -0.19 1.99 -8.22
N GLN A 49 -0.32 1.02 -7.31
CA GLN A 49 -1.47 0.13 -7.28
C GLN A 49 -2.75 0.87 -6.87
N LEU A 50 -2.66 1.72 -5.84
CA LEU A 50 -3.79 2.54 -5.37
C LEU A 50 -4.27 3.51 -6.44
N GLN A 51 -3.38 4.24 -7.10
CA GLN A 51 -3.73 5.12 -8.22
C GLN A 51 -4.51 4.37 -9.30
N THR A 52 -4.09 3.15 -9.64
CA THR A 52 -4.78 2.31 -10.63
C THR A 52 -6.17 1.91 -10.14
N ARG A 53 -6.30 1.49 -8.87
CA ARG A 53 -7.57 1.06 -8.27
C ARG A 53 -8.56 2.20 -8.09
N ILE A 54 -8.10 3.37 -7.64
CA ILE A 54 -8.89 4.59 -7.48
C ILE A 54 -9.44 5.03 -8.83
N LYS A 55 -8.57 5.14 -9.85
CA LYS A 55 -8.99 5.46 -11.23
C LYS A 55 -10.00 4.46 -11.78
N ALA A 56 -9.81 3.17 -11.51
CA ALA A 56 -10.77 2.14 -11.91
C ALA A 56 -12.12 2.36 -11.20
N LEU A 57 -12.13 2.58 -9.89
CA LEU A 57 -13.34 2.83 -9.10
C LEU A 57 -14.12 4.03 -9.63
N GLN A 58 -13.45 5.16 -9.86
CA GLN A 58 -14.03 6.40 -10.38
C GLN A 58 -14.60 6.25 -11.80
N LYS A 59 -14.07 5.32 -12.60
CA LYS A 59 -14.53 5.07 -13.97
C LYS A 59 -15.87 4.33 -14.03
N TYR A 60 -16.22 3.55 -13.00
CA TYR A 60 -17.44 2.76 -13.02
C TYR A 60 -18.66 3.63 -12.66
N ASP A 61 -19.71 3.53 -13.48
CA ASP A 61 -21.00 4.16 -13.21
C ASP A 61 -21.79 3.35 -12.17
N ILE A 62 -21.33 3.42 -10.92
CA ILE A 62 -21.98 2.82 -9.76
C ILE A 62 -22.34 3.91 -8.75
N PRO A 63 -23.44 3.75 -7.99
CA PRO A 63 -23.83 4.73 -6.97
C PRO A 63 -22.70 5.02 -5.98
N LYS A 64 -22.54 6.29 -5.58
CA LYS A 64 -21.48 6.77 -4.66
C LYS A 64 -21.38 5.97 -3.38
N PHE A 65 -22.52 5.52 -2.83
CA PHE A 65 -22.54 4.64 -1.66
C PHE A 65 -21.75 3.33 -1.88
N TYR A 66 -21.88 2.70 -3.06
CA TYR A 66 -21.10 1.50 -3.38
C TYR A 66 -19.63 1.83 -3.64
N GLN A 67 -19.33 3.00 -4.21
CA GLN A 67 -17.95 3.47 -4.34
C GLN A 67 -17.30 3.60 -2.96
N TYR A 68 -18.00 4.23 -2.00
CA TYR A 68 -17.56 4.33 -0.61
C TYR A 68 -17.33 2.96 0.03
N LEU A 69 -18.26 2.00 -0.13
CA LEU A 69 -18.09 0.66 0.42
C LEU A 69 -16.85 -0.06 -0.15
N ILE A 70 -16.66 -0.01 -1.47
CA ILE A 70 -15.49 -0.61 -2.13
C ILE A 70 -14.21 0.10 -1.68
N PHE A 71 -14.24 1.43 -1.59
CA PHE A 71 -13.10 2.21 -1.13
C PHE A 71 -12.67 1.80 0.28
N LYS A 72 -13.64 1.76 1.20
CA LYS A 72 -13.45 1.35 2.60
C LYS A 72 -13.00 -0.11 2.76
N GLN A 73 -13.58 -1.04 2.00
CA GLN A 73 -13.37 -2.48 2.21
C GLN A 73 -12.22 -3.07 1.38
N CYS A 74 -11.85 -2.42 0.27
CA CYS A 74 -10.87 -2.97 -0.67
C CYS A 74 -9.65 -2.06 -0.86
N ILE A 75 -9.87 -0.75 -1.02
CA ILE A 75 -8.79 0.18 -1.36
C ILE A 75 -7.95 0.50 -0.12
N ILE A 76 -8.57 0.98 0.96
CA ILE A 76 -7.86 1.31 2.20
C ILE A 76 -7.10 0.09 2.78
N PRO A 77 -7.70 -1.10 2.93
CA PRO A 77 -6.97 -2.25 3.48
C PRO A 77 -5.79 -2.69 2.60
N SER A 78 -5.85 -2.43 1.30
CA SER A 78 -4.73 -2.72 0.39
C SER A 78 -3.55 -1.75 0.52
N ALA A 79 -3.74 -0.60 1.15
CA ALA A 79 -2.64 0.29 1.51
C ALA A 79 -1.95 -0.16 2.81
N ASN A 80 -2.69 -0.88 3.66
CA ASN A 80 -2.30 -1.12 5.04
C ASN A 80 -1.27 -2.23 5.26
N TYR A 81 -1.05 -3.12 4.29
CA TYR A 81 -0.08 -4.21 4.46
C TYR A 81 1.38 -3.74 4.41
N GLY A 82 1.65 -2.60 3.76
CA GLY A 82 3.00 -2.07 3.56
C GLY A 82 3.76 -1.81 4.86
N PRO A 83 3.20 -0.99 5.78
CA PRO A 83 3.85 -0.68 7.06
C PRO A 83 4.22 -1.93 7.88
N PHE A 84 3.45 -3.02 7.77
CA PHE A 84 3.75 -4.29 8.47
C PHE A 84 4.94 -5.05 7.88
N LEU A 85 5.15 -4.96 6.56
CA LEU A 85 6.28 -5.62 5.89
C LEU A 85 7.59 -4.84 6.07
N GLU A 86 7.48 -3.52 6.20
CA GLU A 86 8.64 -2.63 6.31
C GLU A 86 9.23 -2.48 7.72
N ALA A 87 8.75 -3.25 8.71
CA ALA A 87 9.24 -3.21 10.09
C ALA A 87 10.75 -3.51 10.27
N SER A 88 11.46 -3.85 9.19
CA SER A 88 12.89 -4.20 9.16
C SER A 88 13.79 -3.13 8.51
N ILE A 89 13.28 -1.94 8.18
CA ILE A 89 14.06 -0.88 7.53
C ILE A 89 14.91 -0.07 8.53
N THR A 90 16.00 0.54 8.05
CA THR A 90 16.87 1.40 8.87
C THR A 90 16.19 2.72 9.25
N GLU A 91 16.65 3.39 10.32
CA GLU A 91 16.13 4.72 10.73
C GLU A 91 16.13 5.75 9.58
N THR A 92 17.13 5.72 8.70
CA THR A 92 17.21 6.65 7.56
C THR A 92 16.16 6.34 6.49
N GLN A 93 15.82 5.07 6.30
CA GLN A 93 14.75 4.65 5.37
C GLN A 93 13.36 4.86 5.97
N LEU A 94 13.26 4.95 7.30
CA LEU A 94 12.02 5.16 8.02
C LEU A 94 11.37 6.50 7.69
N ALA A 95 12.15 7.58 7.67
CA ALA A 95 11.65 8.91 7.32
C ALA A 95 11.12 8.97 5.87
N ASP A 96 11.87 8.40 4.93
CA ASP A 96 11.45 8.31 3.52
C ASP A 96 10.20 7.43 3.33
N ALA A 97 10.08 6.33 4.09
CA ALA A 97 8.87 5.50 4.10
C ALA A 97 7.68 6.27 4.66
N LYS A 98 7.86 7.02 5.75
CA LYS A 98 6.81 7.83 6.37
C LYS A 98 6.24 8.87 5.42
N ASP A 99 7.10 9.65 4.75
CA ASP A 99 6.69 10.65 3.77
C ASP A 99 5.86 10.02 2.64
N LYS A 100 6.21 8.79 2.23
CA LYS A 100 5.49 8.05 1.19
C LYS A 100 4.13 7.54 1.66
N TYR A 101 3.99 7.14 2.93
CA TYR A 101 2.69 6.75 3.49
C TYR A 101 1.79 7.96 3.75
N ASP A 102 2.35 9.09 4.16
CA ASP A 102 1.60 10.34 4.30
C ASP A 102 1.05 10.81 2.95
N TYR A 103 1.83 10.64 1.88
CA TYR A 103 1.34 10.86 0.53
C TYR A 103 0.22 9.89 0.11
N ILE A 104 0.27 8.64 0.56
CA ILE A 104 -0.84 7.68 0.36
C ILE A 104 -2.11 8.18 1.06
N ASP A 105 -2.00 8.65 2.29
CA ASP A 105 -3.13 9.17 3.07
C ASP A 105 -3.78 10.38 2.38
N ILE A 106 -2.97 11.31 1.85
CA ILE A 106 -3.46 12.43 1.03
C ILE A 106 -4.24 11.92 -0.20
N MET A 107 -3.67 10.98 -0.94
CA MET A 107 -4.31 10.40 -2.13
C MET A 107 -5.63 9.71 -1.80
N LEU A 108 -5.71 9.04 -0.64
CA LEU A 108 -6.94 8.42 -0.17
C LEU A 108 -7.98 9.46 0.24
N ALA A 109 -7.56 10.56 0.87
CA ALA A 109 -8.44 11.67 1.23
C ALA A 109 -9.01 12.36 -0.02
N GLU A 110 -8.18 12.70 -1.00
CA GLU A 110 -8.63 13.28 -2.28
C GLU A 110 -9.65 12.37 -2.99
N ALA A 111 -9.40 11.06 -3.04
CA ALA A 111 -10.35 10.12 -3.61
C ALA A 111 -11.66 10.03 -2.81
N MET A 112 -11.59 10.15 -1.48
CA MET A 112 -12.77 10.16 -0.61
C MET A 112 -13.59 11.44 -0.80
N GLU A 113 -12.93 12.60 -0.99
CA GLU A 113 -13.57 13.88 -1.27
C GLU A 113 -14.48 13.75 -2.49
N GLU A 114 -13.97 13.17 -3.58
CA GLU A 114 -14.75 12.93 -4.79
C GLU A 114 -15.91 11.93 -4.60
N ILE A 115 -15.75 10.93 -3.74
CA ILE A 115 -16.79 9.94 -3.44
C ILE A 115 -17.91 10.56 -2.60
N LEU A 116 -17.54 11.37 -1.60
CA LEU A 116 -18.49 12.00 -0.68
C LEU A 116 -19.05 13.32 -1.20
N GLU A 117 -18.46 13.89 -2.26
CA GLU A 117 -18.77 15.21 -2.80
C GLU A 117 -18.69 16.28 -1.69
N SER A 118 -17.61 16.23 -0.90
CA SER A 118 -17.39 17.07 0.26
C SER A 118 -16.56 18.30 -0.10
N ASP A 119 -16.90 19.46 0.48
CA ASP A 119 -16.09 20.70 0.37
C ASP A 119 -15.03 20.83 1.48
N LEU A 120 -14.75 19.75 2.21
CA LEU A 120 -13.76 19.76 3.28
C LEU A 120 -12.35 19.87 2.72
N ALA A 121 -11.49 20.66 3.38
CA ALA A 121 -10.07 20.64 3.06
C ALA A 121 -9.49 19.24 3.31
N THR A 122 -8.55 18.79 2.49
CA THR A 122 -7.97 17.44 2.53
C THR A 122 -7.50 17.02 3.92
N LYS A 123 -6.92 17.95 4.69
CA LYS A 123 -6.48 17.69 6.07
C LYS A 123 -7.65 17.39 7.01
N ASP A 124 -8.70 18.20 6.95
CA ASP A 124 -9.89 18.02 7.80
C ASP A 124 -10.64 16.73 7.41
N LEU A 125 -10.65 16.41 6.10
CA LEU A 125 -11.21 15.16 5.62
C LEU A 125 -10.40 13.95 6.10
N LEU A 126 -9.07 14.03 6.09
CA LEU A 126 -8.21 12.98 6.63
C LEU A 126 -8.47 12.77 8.12
N ASP A 127 -8.62 13.84 8.89
CA ASP A 127 -8.99 13.76 10.32
C ASP A 127 -10.33 13.04 10.49
N VAL A 128 -11.36 13.42 9.72
CA VAL A 128 -12.69 12.74 9.74
C VAL A 128 -12.59 11.27 9.33
N MET A 129 -11.74 10.94 8.36
CA MET A 129 -11.53 9.56 7.92
C MET A 129 -11.01 8.69 9.06
N ILE A 130 -10.04 9.19 9.84
CA ILE A 130 -9.35 8.42 10.88
C ILE A 130 -10.12 8.42 12.21
N LEU A 131 -10.87 9.49 12.51
CA LEU A 131 -11.63 9.63 13.75
C LEU A 131 -12.61 8.47 13.98
N SER A 132 -12.85 8.17 15.27
CA SER A 132 -13.79 7.14 15.68
C SER A 132 -15.21 7.48 15.24
N LYS A 133 -16.06 6.47 14.99
CA LYS A 133 -17.47 6.71 14.65
C LYS A 133 -18.26 7.36 15.78
N ASP A 134 -17.90 7.08 17.03
CA ASP A 134 -18.55 7.67 18.20
C ASP A 134 -18.29 9.18 18.28
N ASP A 135 -17.19 9.66 17.70
CA ASP A 135 -16.81 11.07 17.59
C ASP A 135 -17.25 11.71 16.25
N GLY A 136 -18.04 10.99 15.44
CA GLY A 136 -18.51 11.48 14.13
C GLY A 136 -17.56 11.22 12.95
N GLY A 137 -16.53 10.40 13.14
CA GLY A 137 -15.58 9.99 12.10
C GLY A 137 -15.99 8.72 11.33
N LEU A 138 -15.11 8.27 10.44
CA LEU A 138 -15.35 7.11 9.56
C LEU A 138 -14.63 5.82 10.00
N ASP A 139 -13.74 5.93 11.00
CA ASP A 139 -12.96 4.83 11.58
C ASP A 139 -12.23 4.04 10.49
N LEU A 140 -11.46 4.79 9.69
CA LEU A 140 -10.65 4.28 8.59
C LEU A 140 -9.19 4.28 9.03
N ILE A 141 -8.60 3.09 9.03
CA ILE A 141 -7.19 2.89 9.36
C ILE A 141 -6.39 3.20 8.08
N THR A 142 -5.76 4.37 7.98
CA THR A 142 -4.93 4.79 6.83
C THR A 142 -3.45 4.65 7.17
N PRO A 143 -2.60 4.19 6.23
CA PRO A 143 -1.23 3.78 6.54
C PRO A 143 -0.40 4.89 7.19
N GLY A 144 -0.44 6.14 6.69
CA GLY A 144 0.35 7.25 7.24
C GLY A 144 0.03 7.58 8.70
N ALA A 145 -1.24 7.46 9.09
CA ALA A 145 -1.74 7.76 10.43
C ALA A 145 -1.24 6.79 11.52
N TYR A 146 -0.96 5.53 11.19
CA TYR A 146 -0.43 4.55 12.16
C TYR A 146 0.94 3.98 11.78
N SER A 147 1.47 4.30 10.58
CA SER A 147 2.83 3.94 10.19
C SER A 147 3.81 4.75 11.02
N ILE A 148 4.29 4.11 12.09
CA ILE A 148 5.53 4.37 12.81
C ILE A 148 5.60 5.78 13.44
N GLN A 149 5.34 5.81 14.76
CA GLN A 149 5.71 6.89 15.68
C GLN A 149 7.15 6.71 16.18
#